data_AF-G7EP37-F1
#
_entry.id   AF-G7EP37-F1
#
_cell.length_a   1.000
_cell.length_b   1.000
_cell.length_c   1.000
_cell.angle_alpha   90.00
_cell.angle_beta   90.00
_cell.angle_gamma   90.00
#
_symmetry.space_group_name_H-M   'P 1'
#
loop_
_entity.id
_entity.type
_entity.pdbx_description
1 polymer ?
#
loop_
_entity_poly.entity_id
_entity_poly.type
_entity_poly.pdbx_seq_one_letter_code
_entity_poly.pdbx_strand_id
1 'polypeptide(L)' 'MAVLQQVAAIKGAVNGLMKEVLEGHLREHLGAEDMTKEERLEEVEDVISILKSYLK' A
#
# COMPACT_ATOMS: atom_id res chain seq x y z
N MET A 1 -11.26 10.28 27.78
CA MET A 1 -11.16 10.83 26.40
C MET A 1 -9.76 10.73 25.81
N ALA A 2 -8.69 10.94 26.58
CA ALA A 2 -7.31 10.87 26.07
C ALA A 2 -6.96 9.57 25.31
N VAL A 3 -7.35 8.40 25.84
CA VAL A 3 -7.10 7.10 25.17
C VAL A 3 -7.79 7.00 23.81
N LEU A 4 -9.06 7.43 23.70
CA LEU A 4 -9.79 7.41 22.42
C LEU A 4 -9.17 8.37 21.39
N GLN A 5 -8.67 9.52 21.83
CA GLN A 5 -7.94 10.47 20.97
C GLN A 5 -6.60 9.89 20.51
N GLN A 6 -5.86 9.21 21.38
CA GLN A 6 -4.62 8.52 21.02
C GLN A 6 -4.88 7.40 20.00
N VAL A 7 -5.93 6.60 20.19
CA VAL A 7 -6.33 5.57 19.22
C VAL A 7 -6.68 6.18 17.86
N ALA A 8 -7.42 7.29 17.83
CA ALA A 8 -7.74 8.00 16.60
C ALA A 8 -6.48 8.55 15.90
N ALA A 9 -5.54 9.12 16.66
CA ALA A 9 -4.28 9.63 16.13
C ALA A 9 -3.41 8.50 15.54
N ILE A 10 -3.30 7.36 16.23
CA ILE A 10 -2.58 6.17 15.75
C ILE A 10 -3.21 5.65 14.46
N LYS A 11 -4.54 5.53 14.41
CA LYS A 11 -5.26 5.14 13.18
C LYS A 11 -4.92 6.09 12.02
N GLY A 12 -4.91 7.39 12.26
CA GLY A 12 -4.53 8.39 11.26
C GLY A 12 -3.08 8.24 10.77
N ALA A 13 -2.14 8.04 11.69
CA ALA A 13 -0.73 7.82 11.37
C ALA A 13 -0.50 6.55 10.55
N VAL A 14 -1.16 5.45 10.93
CA VAL A 14 -1.09 4.17 10.19
C VAL A 14 -1.65 4.33 8.78
N ASN A 15 -2.78 5.01 8.62
CA ASN A 15 -3.35 5.28 7.29
C ASN A 15 -2.41 6.13 6.41
N GLY A 16 -1.72 7.10 7.00
CA GLY A 16 -0.69 7.89 6.30
C GLY A 16 0.48 7.03 5.84
N LEU A 17 1.03 6.21 6.74
CA LEU A 17 2.15 5.31 6.44
C LEU A 17 1.79 4.27 5.37
N MET A 18 0.60 3.69 5.43
CA MET A 18 0.12 2.75 4.42
C MET A 18 0.08 3.35 3.01
N LYS A 19 -0.28 4.63 2.90
CA LYS A 19 -0.28 5.34 1.62
C LYS A 19 1.14 5.48 1.06
N GLU A 20 2.10 5.85 1.89
CA GLU A 20 3.51 6.01 1.49
C GLU A 20 4.13 4.67 1.07
N VAL A 21 3.88 3.61 1.84
CA VAL A 21 4.37 2.25 1.52
C VAL A 21 3.78 1.75 0.20
N LEU A 22 2.48 1.96 -0.02
CA LEU A 22 1.83 1.56 -1.27
C LEU A 22 2.42 2.33 -2.48
N GLU A 23 2.63 3.64 -2.35
CA GLU A 23 3.26 4.43 -3.41
C GLU A 23 4.67 3.94 -3.73
N GLY A 24 5.49 3.67 -2.69
CA GLY A 24 6.84 3.12 -2.85
C GLY A 24 6.82 1.80 -3.60
N HIS A 25 5.97 0.87 -3.18
CA HIS A 25 5.84 -0.44 -3.82
C HIS A 25 5.45 -0.32 -5.30
N LEU A 26 4.47 0.53 -5.64
CA LEU A 26 4.08 0.80 -7.03
C LEU A 26 5.24 1.34 -7.88
N ARG A 27 6.02 2.29 -7.34
CA ARG A 27 7.13 2.91 -8.07
C ARG A 27 8.30 1.95 -8.26
N GLU A 28 8.64 1.18 -7.23
CA GLU A 28 9.78 0.29 -7.24
C GLU A 28 9.50 -1.01 -8.01
N HIS A 29 8.31 -1.58 -7.86
CA HIS A 29 8.00 -2.92 -8.39
C HIS A 29 7.21 -2.88 -9.69
N LEU A 30 6.31 -1.91 -9.91
CA LEU A 30 5.63 -1.75 -11.20
C LEU A 30 6.29 -0.70 -12.10
N GLY A 31 7.03 0.26 -11.52
CA GLY A 31 7.73 1.29 -12.30
C GLY A 31 9.03 0.81 -12.94
N ALA A 32 9.51 -0.39 -12.61
CA ALA A 32 10.75 -0.93 -13.17
C ALA A 32 10.64 -1.11 -14.70
N GLU A 33 11.63 -0.58 -15.43
CA GLU A 33 11.69 -0.64 -16.89
C GLU A 33 12.11 -2.02 -17.40
N ASP A 34 12.82 -2.80 -16.57
CA ASP A 34 13.46 -4.06 -16.94
C ASP A 34 12.62 -5.30 -16.58
N MET A 35 11.29 -5.23 -16.73
CA MET A 35 10.38 -6.34 -16.43
C MET A 35 9.80 -6.97 -17.68
N THR A 36 9.68 -8.30 -17.67
CA THR A 36 8.85 -9.02 -18.63
C THR A 36 7.37 -8.69 -18.42
N LYS A 37 6.54 -9.03 -19.41
CA LYS A 37 5.10 -8.82 -19.33
C LYS A 37 4.47 -9.71 -18.25
N GLU A 38 4.97 -10.93 -18.13
CA GLU A 38 4.51 -11.93 -17.17
C GLU A 38 4.79 -11.49 -15.73
N GLU A 39 6.01 -11.05 -15.42
CA GLU A 39 6.37 -10.50 -14.10
C GLU A 39 5.51 -9.27 -13.75
N ARG A 40 5.27 -8.39 -14.73
CA ARG A 40 4.42 -7.21 -14.53
C ARG A 40 2.97 -7.58 -14.21
N LEU A 41 2.45 -8.65 -14.78
CA LEU A 41 1.09 -9.12 -14.48
C LEU A 41 0.99 -9.70 -13.07
N GLU A 42 2.00 -10.42 -12.61
CA GLU A 42 2.07 -10.95 -11.24
C GLU A 42 2.10 -9.81 -10.21
N GLU A 43 2.98 -8.82 -10.40
CA GLU A 43 3.04 -7.64 -9.53
C GLU A 43 1.73 -6.84 -9.49
N VAL A 44 1.01 -6.74 -10.61
CA VAL A 44 -0.31 -6.10 -10.65
C VAL A 44 -1.33 -6.84 -9.78
N GLU A 45 -1.35 -8.17 -9.80
CA GLU A 45 -2.27 -8.97 -8.97
C GLU A 45 -1.94 -8.82 -7.47
N ASP A 46 -0.66 -8.75 -7.12
CA ASP A 46 -0.21 -8.51 -5.75
C ASP A 46 -0.67 -7.13 -5.23
N VAL A 47 -0.51 -6.09 -6.04
CA VAL A 47 -1.05 -4.75 -5.72
C VAL A 47 -2.57 -4.78 -5.54
N ILE A 48 -3.29 -5.46 -6.43
CA ILE A 48 -4.75 -5.59 -6.34
C ILE A 48 -5.14 -6.29 -5.03
N SER A 49 -4.39 -7.31 -4.61
CA SER A 49 -4.61 -8.01 -3.34
C SER A 49 -4.43 -7.09 -2.14
N ILE A 50 -3.35 -6.30 -2.13
CA ILE A 50 -3.07 -5.31 -1.08
C ILE A 50 -4.19 -4.26 -1.02
N LEU A 51 -4.59 -3.70 -2.17
CA LEU A 51 -5.68 -2.72 -2.26
C LEU A 51 -7.01 -3.28 -1.74
N LYS A 52 -7.35 -4.51 -2.11
CA LYS A 52 -8.54 -5.21 -1.60
C LYS A 52 -8.49 -5.44 -0.10
N SER A 53 -7.31 -5.64 0.49
CA SER A 53 -7.16 -5.79 1.95
C SER A 53 -7.34 -4.45 2.69
N TYR A 54 -6.92 -3.35 2.07
CA TYR A 54 -6.92 -2.01 2.65
C TYR A 54 -8.26 -1.27 2.50
N LEU A 55 -8.98 -1.49 1.39
CA LEU A 55 -10.26 -0.83 1.08
C LEU A 55 -11.49 -1.59 1.61
N LYS A 56 -11.31 -2.57 2.50
CA LYS A 56 -12.41 -3.25 3.20
C LYS A 56 -13.08 -2.37 4.25
#